data_AF-A0AAD4GV05-F1
#
_entry.id   AF-A0AAD4GV05-F1
#
_cell.length_a   1.000
_cell.length_b   1.000
_cell.length_c   1.000
_cell.angle_alpha   90.00
_cell.angle_beta   90.00
_cell.angle_gamma   90.00
#
_symmetry.space_group_name_H-M   'P 1'
#
loop_
_entity.id
_entity.type
_entity.pdbx_description
1 polymer ?
#
loop_
_entity_poly.entity_id
_entity_poly.type
_entity_poly.pdbx_seq_one_letter_code
_entity_poly.pdbx_strand_id
1 'polypeptide(L)'
;MKFQLAGLIFAVALSPVAAQKYEGCFGTPGSLESQGVYPYQSPGYCEKECTNQGSSVMGLTGGDACYCGNELPPKASAKPDSKCNVMCAGWPVDNCGGNGAWSVYSIGSQS
;
A
#
# COMPACT_ATOMS: atom_id res chain seq x y z
N MET A 1 -10.57 5.21 55.70
CA MET A 1 -9.85 4.52 54.61
C MET A 1 -10.79 3.58 53.88
N LYS A 2 -11.18 3.90 52.63
CA LYS A 2 -11.48 2.95 51.56
C LYS A 2 -11.56 3.72 50.24
N PHE A 3 -10.71 3.29 49.32
CA PHE A 3 -10.25 4.01 48.14
C PHE A 3 -11.33 4.10 47.06
N GLN A 4 -11.64 5.31 46.59
CA GLN A 4 -12.28 5.49 45.28
C GLN A 4 -11.20 5.27 44.22
N LEU A 5 -11.24 4.12 43.54
CA LEU A 5 -10.52 3.97 42.26
C LEU A 5 -11.31 4.72 41.19
N ALA A 6 -10.94 5.98 40.94
CA ALA A 6 -11.29 6.65 39.70
C ALA A 6 -10.49 5.98 38.58
N GLY A 7 -11.10 4.96 37.96
CA GLY A 7 -10.56 4.33 36.76
C GLY A 7 -10.56 5.34 35.62
N LEU A 8 -9.39 5.90 35.30
CA LEU A 8 -9.15 6.61 34.05
C LEU A 8 -9.16 5.57 32.92
N ILE A 9 -10.34 5.25 32.40
CA ILE A 9 -10.46 4.57 31.12
C ILE A 9 -10.04 5.61 30.07
N PHE A 10 -8.77 5.61 29.69
CA PHE A 10 -8.34 6.24 28.44
C PHE A 10 -9.03 5.47 27.32
N ALA A 11 -10.18 5.96 26.86
CA ALA A 11 -10.75 5.53 25.59
C ALA A 11 -9.75 5.96 24.51
N VAL A 12 -8.84 5.06 24.13
CA VAL A 12 -8.02 5.25 22.93
C VAL A 12 -9.01 5.26 21.78
N ALA A 13 -9.31 6.45 21.26
CA ALA A 13 -9.99 6.57 19.99
C ALA A 13 -9.04 5.92 18.96
N LEU A 14 -9.34 4.68 18.59
CA LEU A 14 -8.74 4.01 17.44
C LEU A 14 -9.23 4.79 16.23
N SER A 15 -8.55 5.88 15.89
CA SER A 15 -8.69 6.48 14.57
C SER A 15 -8.49 5.34 13.56
N PRO A 16 -9.37 5.18 12.56
CA PRO A 16 -9.09 4.25 11.50
C PRO A 16 -7.79 4.71 10.85
N VAL A 17 -6.69 3.99 11.10
CA VAL A 17 -5.49 4.11 10.28
C VAL A 17 -5.99 3.79 8.88
N ALA A 18 -6.00 4.80 8.01
CA ALA A 18 -6.38 4.63 6.63
C ALA A 18 -5.49 3.54 6.05
N ALA A 19 -6.09 2.40 5.75
CA ALA A 19 -5.39 1.27 5.18
C ALA A 19 -5.68 1.26 3.69
N GLN A 20 -4.62 1.34 2.88
CA GLN A 20 -4.66 1.04 1.46
C GLN A 20 -5.43 -0.26 1.18
N LYS A 21 -6.31 -0.25 0.18
CA LYS A 21 -7.12 -1.41 -0.19
C LYS A 21 -6.43 -2.20 -1.29
N TYR A 22 -6.03 -3.44 -1.00
CA TYR A 22 -5.47 -4.34 -2.01
C TYR A 22 -6.53 -4.71 -3.06
N GLU A 23 -6.22 -4.46 -4.33
CA GLU A 23 -7.09 -4.78 -5.47
C GLU A 23 -6.65 -6.03 -6.22
N GLY A 24 -5.38 -6.44 -6.07
CA GLY A 24 -4.86 -7.69 -6.63
C GLY A 24 -3.46 -7.60 -7.21
N CYS A 25 -3.00 -8.73 -7.73
CA CYS A 25 -1.76 -8.87 -8.46
C CYS A 25 -2.00 -8.77 -9.98
N PHE A 26 -1.24 -7.92 -10.66
CA PHE A 26 -1.42 -7.65 -12.10
C PHE A 26 -0.11 -7.86 -12.87
N GLY A 27 -0.20 -8.28 -14.13
CA GLY A 27 0.95 -8.50 -15.01
C GLY A 27 1.43 -7.24 -15.76
N THR A 28 0.80 -6.09 -15.52
CA THR A 28 1.17 -4.79 -16.10
C THR A 28 0.78 -3.68 -15.11
N PRO A 29 1.52 -2.56 -15.09
CA PRO A 29 1.09 -1.38 -14.33
C PRO A 29 -0.10 -0.66 -14.97
N GLY A 30 -0.54 -1.04 -16.18
CA GLY A 30 -1.60 -0.30 -16.88
C GLY A 30 -1.15 1.13 -17.20
N SER A 31 -1.92 2.12 -16.74
CA SER A 31 -1.60 3.55 -16.85
C SER A 31 -0.84 4.11 -15.65
N LEU A 32 -0.49 3.28 -14.65
CA LEU A 32 0.31 3.75 -13.51
C LEU A 32 1.73 4.10 -13.96
N GLU A 33 2.23 5.23 -13.49
CA GLU A 33 3.54 5.78 -13.84
C GLU A 33 4.57 5.51 -12.74
N SER A 34 5.79 5.15 -13.15
CA SER A 34 6.88 4.83 -12.22
C SER A 34 7.36 6.05 -11.47
N GLN A 35 7.55 5.89 -10.17
CA GLN A 35 8.16 6.87 -9.26
C GLN A 35 9.64 6.53 -8.97
N GLY A 36 10.20 5.57 -9.70
CA GLY A 36 11.56 5.07 -9.49
C GLY A 36 11.65 3.98 -8.43
N VAL A 37 12.90 3.65 -8.09
CA VAL A 37 13.25 2.66 -7.06
C VAL A 37 13.66 3.35 -5.78
N TYR A 38 13.31 2.75 -4.64
CA TYR A 38 13.69 3.24 -3.32
C TYR A 38 14.20 2.11 -2.42
N PRO A 39 15.43 2.19 -1.87
CA PRO A 39 16.00 1.14 -1.03
C PRO A 39 15.19 0.84 0.25
N TYR A 40 14.39 1.80 0.71
CA TYR A 40 13.51 1.63 1.89
C TYR A 40 12.03 1.56 1.49
N GLN A 41 11.74 1.01 0.31
CA GLN A 41 10.38 0.83 -0.20
C GLN A 41 9.51 0.04 0.78
N SER A 42 8.29 0.52 0.99
CA SER A 42 7.22 -0.14 1.75
C SER A 42 5.87 0.24 1.17
N PRO A 43 4.77 -0.47 1.49
CA PRO A 43 3.45 -0.07 1.02
C PRO A 43 3.07 1.34 1.51
N GLY A 44 3.39 1.67 2.77
CA GLY A 44 3.13 3.00 3.33
C GLY A 44 3.96 4.12 2.68
N TYR A 45 5.20 3.84 2.27
CA TYR A 45 6.00 4.81 1.51
C TYR A 45 5.36 5.10 0.14
N CYS A 46 5.00 4.06 -0.63
CA CYS A 46 4.39 4.28 -1.95
C CYS A 46 3.04 4.98 -1.85
N GLU A 47 2.22 4.63 -0.85
CA GLU A 47 0.95 5.30 -0.58
C GLU A 47 1.15 6.80 -0.34
N LYS A 48 2.13 7.18 0.48
CA LYS A 48 2.48 8.58 0.72
C LYS A 48 2.95 9.29 -0.56
N GLU A 49 3.84 8.65 -1.33
CA GLU A 49 4.34 9.23 -2.59
C GLU A 49 3.21 9.45 -3.60
N CYS A 50 2.30 8.49 -3.75
CA CYS A 50 1.16 8.62 -4.65
C CYS A 50 0.13 9.63 -4.13
N THR A 51 -0.09 9.71 -2.83
CA THR A 51 -0.95 10.73 -2.22
C THR A 51 -0.41 12.14 -2.45
N ASN A 52 0.90 12.35 -2.31
CA ASN A 52 1.55 13.64 -2.61
C ASN A 52 1.37 14.07 -4.08
N GLN A 53 1.19 13.11 -4.98
CA GLN A 53 0.92 13.35 -6.40
C GLN A 53 -0.57 13.48 -6.73
N GLY A 54 -1.46 13.37 -5.73
CA GLY A 54 -2.91 13.40 -5.96
C GLY A 54 -3.43 12.16 -6.69
N SER A 55 -2.70 11.04 -6.62
CA SER A 55 -3.09 9.76 -7.20
C SER A 55 -4.02 8.98 -6.27
N SER A 56 -4.94 8.20 -6.83
CA SER A 56 -5.89 7.33 -6.10
C SER A 56 -5.56 5.84 -6.21
N VAL A 57 -4.53 5.47 -6.96
CA VAL A 57 -4.05 4.10 -7.14
C VAL A 57 -2.54 4.08 -7.01
N MET A 58 -2.03 3.05 -6.34
CA MET A 58 -0.60 2.75 -6.30
C MET A 58 -0.33 1.31 -6.77
N GLY A 59 0.87 1.09 -7.29
CA GLY A 59 1.40 -0.21 -7.66
C GLY A 59 2.81 -0.41 -7.11
N LEU A 60 3.09 -1.60 -6.60
CA LEU A 60 4.43 -2.00 -6.12
C LEU A 60 4.95 -3.14 -6.99
N THR A 61 6.23 -3.10 -7.37
CA THR A 61 6.87 -4.19 -8.13
C THR A 61 8.34 -4.34 -7.76
N GLY A 62 8.91 -5.53 -7.98
CA GLY A 62 10.33 -5.78 -7.79
C GLY A 62 10.85 -5.72 -6.35
N GLY A 63 10.01 -5.39 -5.37
CA GLY A 63 10.42 -5.20 -3.97
C GLY A 63 10.83 -3.76 -3.62
N ASP A 64 11.18 -2.95 -4.62
CA ASP A 64 11.78 -1.62 -4.43
C ASP A 64 11.16 -0.51 -5.29
N ALA A 65 10.28 -0.84 -6.24
CA ALA A 65 9.70 0.15 -7.16
C ALA A 65 8.24 0.49 -6.80
N CYS A 66 7.91 1.76 -6.98
CA CYS A 66 6.59 2.34 -6.75
C CYS A 66 6.02 2.95 -8.04
N TYR A 67 4.71 2.82 -8.22
CA TYR A 67 3.95 3.33 -9.36
C TYR A 67 2.70 4.04 -8.85
N CYS A 68 2.32 5.15 -9.48
CA CYS A 68 1.18 5.96 -9.08
C CYS A 68 0.26 6.27 -10.28
N GLY A 69 -1.02 6.44 -10.03
CA GLY A 69 -1.97 6.91 -11.03
C GLY A 69 -3.39 6.91 -10.49
N ASN A 70 -4.37 7.00 -11.39
CA ASN A 70 -5.78 7.17 -11.01
C ASN A 70 -6.70 6.06 -11.52
N GLU A 71 -6.16 5.07 -12.23
CA GLU A 71 -6.92 3.98 -12.82
C GLU A 71 -6.29 2.65 -12.46
N LEU A 72 -7.13 1.66 -12.18
CA LEU A 72 -6.66 0.29 -11.97
C LEU A 72 -6.21 -0.33 -13.29
N PRO A 73 -5.18 -1.21 -13.29
CA PRO A 73 -4.81 -1.93 -14.49
C PRO A 73 -5.97 -2.78 -15.05
N PRO A 74 -5.93 -3.14 -16.35
CA PRO A 74 -6.97 -3.94 -16.95
C PRO A 74 -7.18 -5.26 -16.20
N LYS A 75 -8.44 -5.59 -15.85
CA LYS A 75 -8.77 -6.85 -15.16
C LYS A 75 -8.24 -8.10 -15.87
N ALA A 76 -8.15 -8.07 -17.20
CA ALA A 76 -7.59 -9.15 -18.01
C ALA A 76 -6.11 -9.45 -17.73
N SER A 77 -5.40 -8.51 -17.09
CA SER A 77 -4.00 -8.68 -16.69
C SER A 77 -3.81 -9.28 -15.30
N ALA A 78 -4.90 -9.57 -14.58
CA ALA A 78 -4.84 -10.18 -13.25
C ALA A 78 -4.00 -11.48 -13.27
N LYS A 79 -3.21 -11.66 -12.23
CA LYS A 79 -2.35 -12.81 -11.98
C LYS A 79 -2.70 -13.41 -10.62
N PRO A 80 -2.35 -14.68 -10.37
CA PRO A 80 -2.39 -15.23 -9.03
C PRO A 80 -1.54 -14.39 -8.07
N ASP A 81 -2.02 -14.16 -6.85
CA ASP A 81 -1.28 -13.38 -5.82
C ASP A 81 0.09 -13.99 -5.48
N SER A 82 0.29 -15.28 -5.74
CA SER A 82 1.61 -15.93 -5.62
C SER A 82 2.67 -15.37 -6.57
N LYS A 83 2.29 -14.56 -7.56
CA LYS A 83 3.23 -13.79 -8.40
C LYS A 83 3.66 -12.47 -7.78
N CYS A 84 2.95 -11.99 -6.76
CA CYS A 84 3.24 -10.77 -6.03
C CYS A 84 3.75 -11.08 -4.62
N ASN A 85 4.83 -11.85 -4.55
CA ASN A 85 5.39 -12.43 -3.33
C ASN A 85 6.82 -11.96 -3.03
N VAL A 86 7.29 -10.90 -3.68
CA VAL A 86 8.59 -10.30 -3.40
C VAL A 86 8.45 -9.36 -2.21
N MET A 87 9.25 -9.59 -1.18
CA MET A 87 9.28 -8.77 0.03
C MET A 87 9.72 -7.33 -0.29
N CYS A 88 9.14 -6.38 0.42
CA CYS A 88 9.55 -4.98 0.34
C CYS A 88 10.97 -4.78 0.88
N ALA A 89 11.79 -3.99 0.17
CA ALA A 89 13.18 -3.74 0.54
C ALA A 89 13.33 -3.03 1.90
N GLY A 90 12.43 -2.09 2.22
CA GLY A 90 12.45 -1.32 3.47
C GLY A 90 11.61 -1.92 4.60
N TRP A 91 10.72 -2.86 4.30
CA TRP A 91 9.78 -3.42 5.28
C TRP A 91 9.40 -4.87 4.94
N PRO A 92 10.31 -5.84 5.16
CA PRO A 92 10.22 -7.20 4.60
C PRO A 92 9.14 -8.09 5.25
N VAL A 93 8.28 -7.54 6.11
CA VAL A 93 7.07 -8.22 6.58
C VAL A 93 5.91 -8.10 5.58
N ASP A 94 6.00 -7.15 4.64
CA ASP A 94 5.03 -6.94 3.55
C ASP A 94 5.63 -7.34 2.19
N ASN A 95 4.76 -7.58 1.21
CA ASN A 95 5.13 -7.84 -0.18
C ASN A 95 4.95 -6.59 -1.05
N CYS A 96 5.92 -6.29 -1.90
CA CYS A 96 5.97 -5.17 -2.83
C CYS A 96 5.98 -5.67 -4.28
N GLY A 97 4.95 -6.43 -4.65
CA GLY A 97 4.78 -6.99 -5.98
C GLY A 97 5.65 -8.21 -6.24
N GLY A 98 6.07 -8.36 -7.49
CA GLY A 98 6.86 -9.48 -7.97
C GLY A 98 7.81 -9.11 -9.10
N ASN A 99 8.53 -10.09 -9.63
CA ASN A 99 9.35 -9.86 -10.83
C ASN A 99 8.43 -9.82 -12.07
N GLY A 100 8.14 -8.60 -12.56
CA GLY A 100 7.19 -8.38 -13.65
C GLY A 100 5.71 -8.54 -13.23
N ALA A 101 5.41 -8.35 -11.95
CA ALA A 101 4.05 -8.36 -11.42
C ALA A 101 3.85 -7.24 -10.39
N TRP A 102 2.68 -6.60 -10.42
CA TRP A 102 2.36 -5.43 -9.59
C TRP A 102 1.32 -5.79 -8.55
N SER A 103 1.66 -5.59 -7.27
CA SER A 103 0.66 -5.51 -6.21
C SER A 103 -0.01 -4.14 -6.33
N VAL A 104 -1.31 -4.10 -6.61
CA VAL A 104 -2.04 -2.85 -6.85
C VAL A 104 -3.01 -2.59 -5.71
N TYR A 105 -3.05 -1.33 -5.29
CA TYR A 105 -3.91 -0.87 -4.20
C TYR A 105 -4.66 0.39 -4.62
N SER A 106 -5.93 0.45 -4.27
CA SER A 106 -6.65 1.72 -4.22
C SER A 106 -6.23 2.45 -2.95
N ILE A 107 -5.85 3.71 -3.10
CA ILE A 107 -5.48 4.61 -2.00
C ILE A 107 -6.51 5.72 -1.95
N GLY A 108 -7.03 5.97 -0.75
CA GLY A 108 -8.01 7.02 -0.52
C GLY A 108 -7.33 8.23 0.09
N SER A 109 -7.54 9.40 -0.53
CA SER A 109 -7.44 10.66 0.19
C SER A 109 -8.50 10.63 1.29
N GLN A 110 -8.11 10.46 2.55
CA GLN A 110 -9.03 10.81 3.63
C GLN A 110 -9.25 12.32 3.53
N SER A 111 -10.43 12.75 3.10
CA SER A 111 -11.02 13.98 3.63
C SER A 111 -11.11 13.88 5.15
#